data_AF-A0A432S8Y1-F1
#
_entry.id   AF-A0A432S8Y1-F1
#
_cell.length_a   1.000
_cell.length_b   1.000
_cell.length_c   1.000
_cell.angle_alpha   90.00
_cell.angle_beta   90.00
_cell.angle_gamma   90.00
#
_symmetry.space_group_name_H-M   'P 1'
#
loop_
_entity.id
_entity.type
_entity.pdbx_description
1 polymer ?
#
loop_
_entity_poly.entity_id
_entity_poly.type
_entity_poly.pdbx_seq_one_letter_code
_entity_poly.pdbx_strand_id
1 'polypeptide(L)'
;MKNTVKLGVISLLASFFLAGCVATSGVSGDVIAHKTVSTKAMHDIIKTAAQNDGWRMTEFRGNAMIAEKDGIVTTVTYQAGAITIKPENSRLKDTIEDALNH
;
A
#
# COMPACT_ATOMS: atom_id res chain seq x y z
N MET A 1 -38.15 -9.78 52.51
CA MET A 1 -37.02 -10.16 53.38
C MET A 1 -35.75 -9.97 52.57
N LYS A 2 -34.86 -9.07 53.00
CA LYS A 2 -33.65 -8.66 52.28
C LYS A 2 -32.48 -9.48 52.81
N ASN A 3 -31.97 -10.42 52.02
CA ASN A 3 -30.77 -11.16 52.37
C ASN A 3 -29.60 -10.62 51.56
N THR A 4 -28.85 -9.73 52.19
CA THR A 4 -27.53 -9.24 51.76
C THR A 4 -26.50 -10.34 51.91
N VAL A 5 -25.95 -10.82 50.79
CA VAL A 5 -24.75 -11.66 50.78
C VAL A 5 -23.56 -10.75 50.50
N LYS A 6 -22.71 -10.55 51.52
CA LYS A 6 -21.38 -9.97 51.39
C LYS A 6 -20.36 -11.11 51.27
N LEU A 7 -19.81 -11.29 50.08
CA LEU A 7 -18.53 -11.93 49.83
C LEU A 7 -17.94 -11.13 48.67
N GLY A 8 -16.71 -10.65 48.66
CA GLY A 8 -15.52 -11.00 49.41
C GLY A 8 -14.41 -10.57 48.46
N VAL A 9 -13.67 -9.55 48.84
CA VAL A 9 -12.64 -8.91 48.01
C VAL A 9 -11.57 -9.95 47.68
N ILE A 10 -11.50 -10.40 46.43
CA ILE A 10 -10.35 -11.13 45.91
C ILE A 10 -9.67 -10.23 44.88
N SER A 11 -8.66 -9.55 45.39
CA SER A 11 -7.61 -8.89 44.63
C SER A 11 -6.83 -9.93 43.83
N LEU A 12 -6.98 -9.91 42.52
CA LEU A 12 -6.01 -10.47 41.59
C LEU A 12 -5.64 -9.37 40.61
N LEU A 13 -4.55 -8.66 40.96
CA LEU A 13 -3.73 -7.90 40.02
C LEU A 13 -3.26 -8.88 38.94
N ALA A 14 -4.02 -8.99 37.87
CA ALA A 14 -3.57 -9.57 36.62
C ALA A 14 -3.13 -8.41 35.72
N SER A 15 -1.97 -7.84 36.04
CA SER A 15 -1.23 -6.95 35.14
C SER A 15 -0.70 -7.77 33.97
N PHE A 16 -1.60 -8.19 33.08
CA PHE A 16 -1.19 -8.62 31.75
C PHE A 16 -0.89 -7.36 30.94
N PHE A 17 0.40 -7.03 30.91
CA PHE A 17 1.00 -6.27 29.84
C PHE A 17 0.69 -6.98 28.51
N LEU A 18 -0.45 -6.66 27.90
CA LEU A 18 -0.56 -6.73 26.46
C LEU A 18 0.28 -5.57 25.93
N ALA A 19 1.60 -5.79 25.89
CA ALA A 19 2.46 -5.15 24.91
C ALA A 19 1.90 -5.58 23.54
N GLY A 20 0.90 -4.84 23.09
CA GLY A 20 0.48 -4.85 21.71
C GLY A 20 1.68 -4.37 20.91
N CYS A 21 2.51 -5.32 20.48
CA CYS A 21 3.27 -5.15 19.26
C CYS A 21 2.20 -5.01 18.18
N VAL A 22 1.74 -3.77 17.97
CA VAL A 22 1.18 -3.37 16.69
C VAL A 22 2.34 -3.56 15.74
N ALA A 23 2.46 -4.78 15.21
CA ALA A 23 3.09 -5.00 13.94
C ALA A 23 2.23 -4.21 12.96
N THR A 24 2.52 -2.92 12.83
CA THR A 24 2.27 -2.20 11.61
C THR A 24 3.07 -2.98 10.60
N SER A 25 2.44 -3.98 9.97
CA SER A 25 2.90 -4.53 8.72
C SER A 25 2.95 -3.32 7.82
N GLY A 26 4.12 -2.68 7.78
CA GLY A 26 4.46 -1.72 6.77
C GLY A 26 4.22 -2.48 5.50
N VAL A 27 3.12 -2.17 4.83
CA VAL A 27 3.01 -2.38 3.41
C VAL A 27 4.12 -1.49 2.86
N SER A 28 5.33 -2.06 2.83
CA SER A 28 6.49 -1.49 2.14
C SER A 28 5.99 -1.24 0.73
N GLY A 29 5.79 0.03 0.43
CA GLY A 29 5.58 0.47 -0.92
C GLY A 29 6.92 0.99 -1.37
N ASP A 30 7.36 0.52 -2.51
CA ASP A 30 8.61 0.99 -3.07
C ASP A 30 8.40 2.33 -3.78
N VAL A 31 9.40 3.21 -3.73
CA VAL A 31 9.32 4.58 -4.25
C VAL A 31 10.31 4.77 -5.40
N ILE A 32 9.78 5.11 -6.57
CA ILE A 32 10.57 5.42 -7.77
C ILE A 32 10.75 6.94 -7.88
N ALA A 33 11.99 7.43 -7.88
CA ALA A 33 12.31 8.83 -8.14
C ALA A 33 12.59 9.07 -9.63
N HIS A 34 12.09 10.15 -10.22
CA HIS A 34 12.27 10.44 -11.66
C HIS A 34 12.32 11.96 -11.95
N LYS A 35 12.81 12.33 -13.14
CA LYS A 35 12.89 13.73 -13.62
C LYS A 35 11.51 14.36 -13.68
N THR A 36 11.39 15.66 -13.41
CA THR A 36 10.10 16.37 -13.37
C THR A 36 9.37 16.33 -14.72
N VAL A 37 8.50 15.35 -14.91
CA VAL A 37 7.51 15.26 -15.99
C VAL A 37 6.14 15.68 -15.48
N SER A 38 5.30 16.18 -16.39
CA SER A 38 3.91 16.50 -16.05
C SER A 38 3.16 15.25 -15.55
N THR A 39 2.22 15.43 -14.63
CA THR A 39 1.39 14.32 -14.11
C THR A 39 0.67 13.56 -15.22
N LYS A 40 0.25 14.24 -16.29
CA LYS A 40 -0.36 13.62 -17.46
C LYS A 40 0.63 12.75 -18.23
N ALA A 41 1.82 13.26 -18.53
CA ALA A 41 2.85 12.49 -19.22
C ALA A 41 3.24 11.25 -18.41
N MET A 42 3.36 11.40 -17.09
CA MET A 42 3.67 10.29 -16.19
C MET A 42 2.56 9.23 -16.16
N HIS A 43 1.30 9.67 -16.13
CA HIS A 43 0.14 8.78 -16.27
C HIS A 43 0.24 7.96 -17.56
N ASP A 44 0.45 8.63 -18.69
CA ASP A 44 0.50 7.99 -20.00
C ASP A 44 1.68 7.01 -20.11
N ILE A 45 2.86 7.36 -19.58
CA ILE A 45 4.05 6.49 -19.54
C ILE A 45 3.78 5.25 -18.70
N ILE A 46 3.32 5.41 -17.44
CA ILE A 46 3.05 4.29 -16.54
C ILE A 46 2.01 3.35 -17.15
N LYS A 47 0.90 3.91 -17.66
CA LYS A 47 -0.20 3.14 -18.24
C LYS A 47 0.28 2.34 -19.45
N THR A 48 0.99 2.98 -20.37
CA THR A 48 1.49 2.35 -21.60
C THR A 48 2.53 1.27 -21.29
N ALA A 49 3.49 1.56 -20.42
CA ALA A 49 4.54 0.62 -20.06
C ALA A 49 3.98 -0.64 -19.39
N ALA A 50 3.11 -0.46 -18.40
CA ALA A 50 2.49 -1.58 -17.71
C ALA A 50 1.58 -2.39 -18.66
N GLN A 51 0.78 -1.74 -19.51
CA GLN A 51 -0.04 -2.43 -20.52
C GLN A 51 0.79 -3.22 -21.53
N ASN A 52 1.95 -2.69 -21.95
CA ASN A 52 2.87 -3.40 -22.84
C ASN A 52 3.53 -4.62 -22.16
N ASP A 53 3.79 -4.58 -20.85
CA ASP A 53 4.18 -5.79 -20.09
C ASP A 53 2.98 -6.72 -19.82
N GLY A 54 1.75 -6.37 -20.22
CA GLY A 54 0.57 -7.22 -20.08
C GLY A 54 -0.22 -7.02 -18.79
N TRP A 55 -0.03 -5.90 -18.09
CA TRP A 55 -0.87 -5.50 -16.97
C TRP A 55 -2.16 -4.86 -17.45
N ARG A 56 -3.29 -5.20 -16.80
CA ARG A 56 -4.53 -4.45 -16.94
C ARG A 56 -4.48 -3.22 -16.02
N MET A 57 -4.49 -2.03 -16.63
CA MET A 57 -4.46 -0.76 -15.92
C MET A 57 -5.86 -0.14 -15.86
N THR A 58 -6.35 0.09 -14.65
CA THR A 58 -7.63 0.74 -14.38
C THR A 58 -7.38 2.07 -13.67
N GLU A 59 -7.94 3.16 -14.19
CA GLU A 59 -7.80 4.47 -13.58
C GLU A 59 -8.50 4.53 -12.24
N PHE A 60 -7.80 5.02 -11.22
CA PHE A 60 -8.35 5.27 -9.90
C PHE A 60 -8.14 6.74 -9.56
N ARG A 61 -9.14 7.38 -8.96
CA ARG A 61 -9.24 8.83 -8.71
C ARG A 61 -7.90 9.58 -8.64
N GLY A 62 -7.79 10.64 -9.44
CA GLY A 62 -6.65 11.57 -9.40
C GLY A 62 -5.39 10.95 -9.98
N ASN A 63 -4.44 10.62 -9.11
CA ASN A 63 -3.08 10.27 -9.44
C ASN A 63 -2.75 8.80 -9.08
N ALA A 64 -3.75 7.94 -9.17
CA ALA A 64 -3.65 6.53 -8.84
C ALA A 64 -4.15 5.63 -9.97
N MET A 65 -3.67 4.40 -10.03
CA MET A 65 -4.12 3.36 -10.94
C MET A 65 -4.09 2.03 -10.23
N ILE A 66 -5.03 1.15 -10.59
CA ILE A 66 -4.99 -0.26 -10.21
C ILE A 66 -4.37 -1.03 -11.37
N ALA A 67 -3.30 -1.75 -11.10
CA ALA A 67 -2.59 -2.63 -12.00
C ALA A 67 -2.91 -4.08 -11.63
N GLU A 68 -3.38 -4.87 -12.59
CA GLU A 68 -3.78 -6.26 -12.36
C GLU A 68 -3.14 -7.19 -13.38
N LYS A 69 -2.56 -8.30 -12.91
CA LYS A 69 -1.94 -9.32 -13.76
C LYS A 69 -1.86 -10.65 -13.03
N ASP A 70 -2.31 -11.73 -13.67
CA ASP A 70 -2.24 -13.10 -13.13
C ASP A 70 -2.79 -13.26 -11.70
N GLY A 71 -3.87 -12.53 -11.38
CA GLY A 71 -4.50 -12.51 -10.05
C GLY A 71 -3.79 -11.63 -9.01
N ILE A 72 -2.68 -11.00 -9.36
CA ILE A 72 -2.01 -9.98 -8.55
C ILE A 72 -2.68 -8.63 -8.80
N VAL A 73 -2.96 -7.89 -7.72
CA VAL A 73 -3.56 -6.55 -7.77
C VAL A 73 -2.64 -5.60 -7.01
N THR A 74 -2.24 -4.52 -7.69
CA THR A 74 -1.33 -3.51 -7.15
C THR A 74 -1.85 -2.11 -7.47
N THR A 75 -1.76 -1.20 -6.50
CA THR A 75 -2.04 0.22 -6.69
C THR A 75 -0.74 0.94 -7.04
N VAL A 76 -0.75 1.68 -8.15
CA VAL A 76 0.32 2.60 -8.54
C VAL A 76 -0.17 4.02 -8.27
N THR A 77 0.46 4.73 -7.35
CA THR A 77 0.22 6.14 -7.10
C THR A 77 1.40 6.95 -7.61
N TYR A 78 1.18 8.05 -8.29
CA TYR A 78 2.25 8.85 -8.89
C TYR A 78 2.05 10.32 -8.60
N GLN A 79 3.10 11.03 -8.25
CA GLN A 79 3.12 12.47 -8.01
C GLN A 79 4.38 13.05 -8.64
N ALA A 80 4.47 14.38 -8.75
CA ALA A 80 5.63 15.02 -9.35
C ALA A 80 6.94 14.51 -8.72
N GLY A 81 7.72 13.75 -9.49
CA GLY A 81 9.01 13.19 -9.07
C GLY A 81 8.98 11.89 -8.25
N ALA A 82 7.80 11.32 -7.93
CA ALA A 82 7.73 10.08 -7.15
C ALA A 82 6.59 9.15 -7.60
N ILE A 83 6.84 7.85 -7.66
CA ILE A 83 5.83 6.81 -7.90
C ILE A 83 5.89 5.81 -6.76
N THR A 84 4.74 5.35 -6.27
CA THR A 84 4.60 4.39 -5.18
C THR A 84 3.76 3.20 -5.64
N ILE A 85 4.24 2.00 -5.38
CA ILE A 85 3.61 0.74 -5.80
C ILE A 85 3.22 -0.08 -4.56
N LYS A 86 1.93 -0.41 -4.39
CA LYS A 86 1.40 -1.10 -3.20
C LYS A 86 0.33 -2.17 -3.51
N PRO A 87 0.48 -3.43 -3.06
CA PRO A 87 1.69 -3.99 -2.46
C PRO A 87 2.88 -3.92 -3.42
N GLU A 88 4.09 -3.98 -2.87
CA GLU A 88 5.33 -3.98 -3.65
C GLU A 88 5.30 -5.06 -4.73
N ASN A 89 5.75 -4.70 -5.94
CA ASN A 89 5.86 -5.61 -7.07
C ASN A 89 7.09 -5.21 -7.90
N SER A 90 8.18 -5.97 -7.77
CA SER A 90 9.45 -5.67 -8.46
C SER A 90 9.30 -5.64 -9.97
N ARG A 91 8.57 -6.59 -10.57
CA ARG A 91 8.36 -6.61 -12.02
C ARG A 91 7.67 -5.36 -12.54
N LEU A 92 6.60 -4.92 -11.87
CA LEU A 92 5.89 -3.69 -12.24
C LEU A 92 6.75 -2.45 -12.00
N LYS A 93 7.54 -2.46 -10.91
CA LYS A 93 8.49 -1.39 -10.60
C LYS A 93 9.52 -1.26 -11.72
N ASP A 94 10.22 -2.34 -12.06
CA ASP A 94 11.26 -2.36 -13.09
C ASP A 94 10.69 -1.89 -14.44
N THR A 95 9.49 -2.37 -14.80
CA THR A 95 8.78 -1.95 -16.02
C THR A 95 8.55 -0.44 -16.07
N ILE A 96 8.14 0.16 -14.94
CA ILE A 96 7.87 1.60 -14.85
C ILE A 96 9.18 2.39 -14.81
N GLU A 97 10.21 1.91 -14.09
CA GLU A 97 11.53 2.53 -14.02
C GLU A 97 12.20 2.58 -15.39
N ASP A 98 12.18 1.47 -16.13
CA ASP A 98 12.71 1.41 -17.49
C ASP A 98 12.00 2.41 -18.40
N ALA A 99 10.67 2.51 -18.31
CA ALA A 99 9.89 3.44 -19.13
C ALA A 99 10.13 4.93 -18.81
N LEU A 100 10.62 5.26 -17.62
CA LEU A 100 10.90 6.65 -17.22
C LEU A 100 12.33 7.09 -17.53
N ASN A 101 13.24 6.13 -17.71
CA ASN A 101 14.65 6.38 -18.00
C ASN A 101 14.97 6.41 -19.51
N HIS A 102 13.99 6.08 -20.36
CA HIS A 102 14.06 6.09 -21.82
C HIS A 102 13.27 7.26 -22.42
#